data_AF-A0A3D5MQA8-F1
#
_entry.id   AF-A0A3D5MQA8-F1
#
_cell.length_a   1.000
_cell.length_b   1.000
_cell.length_c   1.000
_cell.angle_alpha   90.00
_cell.angle_beta   90.00
_cell.angle_gamma   90.00
#
_symmetry.space_group_name_H-M   'P 1'
#
loop_
_entity.id
_entity.type
_entity.pdbx_description
1 polymer ?
#
loop_
_entity_poly.entity_id
_entity_poly.type
_entity_poly.pdbx_seq_one_letter_code
_entity_poly.pdbx_strand_id
1 'polypeptide(L)'
;MHKEVKRYADSGDIKGLRYIFVDCLDVDPTFEKYKEDYKYCKNLNGLFEAHKELTPLSMNKSSWNDDYWQKLKMDLLDNFSDKRFKHMIQVAQVVYADKIKRLLKERENSVGMQATKVESTPSRISTSVKRQSKSTSSKTFTVHKSLNENHTNNSEMESIRNKYDEEYKKQIRKEKEDEERRRRRRQQLSQQQANKDSNSKKIMGVVVAGAAVILLAILAIKELT
;
A
#
# COMPACT_ATOMS: atom_id res chain seq x y z
N MET A 1 -3.01 -9.37 25.17
CA MET A 1 -4.05 -9.59 24.14
C MET A 1 -5.04 -8.42 24.11
N HIS A 2 -5.35 -7.88 22.93
CA HIS A 2 -6.32 -6.79 22.78
C HIS A 2 -7.77 -7.29 22.90
N LYS A 3 -8.62 -6.54 23.63
CA LYS A 3 -10.02 -6.92 23.89
C LYS A 3 -10.84 -7.07 22.61
N GLU A 4 -10.61 -6.22 21.62
CA GLU A 4 -11.36 -6.24 20.35
C GLU A 4 -11.02 -7.46 19.50
N VAL A 5 -9.74 -7.84 19.43
CA VAL A 5 -9.31 -9.08 18.76
C VAL A 5 -9.99 -10.27 19.40
N LYS A 6 -9.97 -10.36 20.74
CA LYS A 6 -10.65 -11.43 21.46
C LYS A 6 -12.14 -11.47 21.12
N ARG A 7 -12.82 -10.32 21.15
CA ARG A 7 -14.26 -10.23 20.82
C ARG A 7 -14.56 -10.77 19.42
N TYR A 8 -13.80 -10.35 18.40
CA TYR A 8 -14.05 -10.80 17.03
C TYR A 8 -13.75 -12.28 16.86
N ALA A 9 -12.65 -12.77 17.45
CA ALA A 9 -12.33 -14.19 17.49
C ALA A 9 -13.43 -15.03 18.14
N ASP A 10 -13.90 -14.63 19.33
CA ASP A 10 -14.97 -15.33 20.06
C ASP A 10 -16.30 -15.33 19.26
N SER A 11 -16.59 -14.24 18.53
CA SER A 11 -17.81 -14.11 17.71
C SER A 11 -17.73 -14.77 16.32
N GLY A 12 -16.55 -15.24 15.91
CA GLY A 12 -16.33 -15.77 14.57
C GLY A 12 -16.31 -14.70 13.45
N ASP A 13 -16.16 -13.42 13.77
CA ASP A 13 -16.04 -12.34 12.78
C ASP A 13 -14.64 -12.31 12.18
N ILE A 14 -14.41 -13.24 11.26
CA ILE A 14 -13.14 -13.37 10.54
C ILE A 14 -12.83 -12.12 9.73
N LYS A 15 -13.84 -11.48 9.13
CA LYS A 15 -13.62 -10.27 8.31
C LYS A 15 -13.13 -9.12 9.18
N GLY A 16 -13.71 -8.92 10.37
CA GLY A 16 -13.23 -7.95 11.36
C GLY A 16 -11.78 -8.20 11.79
N LEU A 17 -11.43 -9.46 12.08
CA LEU A 17 -10.04 -9.84 12.42
C LEU A 17 -9.05 -9.49 11.31
N ARG A 18 -9.40 -9.77 10.04
CA ARG A 18 -8.54 -9.49 8.89
C ARG A 18 -8.23 -7.99 8.76
N TYR A 19 -9.22 -7.12 8.95
CA TYR A 19 -8.97 -5.67 8.95
C TYR A 19 -8.06 -5.22 10.09
N ILE A 20 -8.23 -5.76 11.31
CA ILE A 20 -7.32 -5.45 12.41
C ILE A 20 -5.88 -5.80 12.04
N PHE A 21 -5.65 -7.00 11.50
CA PHE A 21 -4.29 -7.42 11.14
C PHE A 21 -3.73 -6.66 9.93
N VAL A 22 -4.56 -6.20 9.00
CA VAL A 22 -4.10 -5.32 7.91
C VAL A 22 -3.57 -3.99 8.45
N ASP A 23 -4.14 -3.47 9.56
CA ASP A 23 -3.78 -2.16 10.12
C ASP A 23 -2.81 -2.23 11.30
N CYS A 24 -2.64 -3.40 11.90
CA CYS A 24 -1.86 -3.53 13.13
C CYS A 24 -0.41 -3.05 12.95
N LEU A 25 0.14 -3.20 11.74
CA LEU A 25 1.49 -2.77 11.37
C LEU A 25 1.61 -1.27 11.09
N ASP A 26 0.51 -0.61 10.72
CA ASP A 26 0.47 0.85 10.67
C ASP A 26 0.48 1.45 12.07
N VAL A 27 -0.06 0.73 13.07
CA VAL A 27 -0.07 1.14 14.48
C VAL A 27 1.28 0.84 15.14
N ASP A 28 1.68 -0.43 15.15
CA ASP A 28 2.94 -0.92 15.72
C ASP A 28 3.71 -1.75 14.67
N PRO A 29 4.56 -1.11 13.87
CA PRO A 29 5.35 -1.79 12.85
C PRO A 29 6.37 -2.77 13.44
N THR A 30 6.66 -2.76 14.76
CA THR A 30 7.49 -3.82 15.37
C THR A 30 6.71 -5.12 15.60
N PHE A 31 5.38 -5.07 15.41
CA PHE A 31 4.42 -6.15 15.63
C PHE A 31 4.36 -6.69 17.07
N GLU A 32 5.08 -6.07 18.02
CA GLU A 32 5.26 -6.61 19.37
C GLU A 32 3.93 -6.68 20.11
N LYS A 33 3.12 -5.61 19.99
CA LYS A 33 1.81 -5.52 20.64
C LYS A 33 0.82 -6.58 20.15
N TYR A 34 1.01 -7.11 18.95
CA TYR A 34 0.04 -8.00 18.28
C TYR A 34 0.51 -9.46 18.20
N LYS A 35 1.68 -9.82 18.75
CA LYS A 35 2.18 -11.21 18.75
C LYS A 35 1.21 -12.18 19.46
N GLU A 36 0.70 -11.77 20.62
CA GLU A 36 -0.23 -12.61 21.39
C GLU A 36 -1.56 -12.78 20.65
N ASP A 37 -2.10 -11.68 20.12
CA ASP A 37 -3.32 -11.67 19.31
C ASP A 37 -3.19 -12.60 18.10
N TYR A 38 -2.06 -12.52 17.40
CA TYR A 38 -1.76 -13.39 16.27
C TYR A 38 -1.70 -14.86 16.67
N LYS A 39 -0.99 -15.16 17.77
CA LYS A 39 -0.87 -16.53 18.27
C LYS A 39 -2.22 -17.11 18.68
N TYR A 40 -3.11 -16.28 19.23
CA TYR A 40 -4.47 -16.67 19.58
C TYR A 40 -5.32 -16.94 18.33
N CYS A 41 -5.23 -16.07 17.32
CA CYS A 41 -6.12 -16.13 16.16
C CYS A 41 -5.64 -17.09 15.06
N LYS A 42 -4.34 -17.41 14.97
CA LYS A 42 -3.75 -18.09 13.80
C LYS A 42 -4.35 -19.45 13.44
N ASN A 43 -5.02 -20.12 14.39
CA ASN A 43 -5.63 -21.43 14.20
C ASN A 43 -7.16 -21.34 14.04
N LEU A 44 -7.74 -20.14 14.03
CA LEU A 44 -9.16 -19.94 13.80
C LEU A 44 -9.52 -20.34 12.36
N ASN A 45 -10.57 -21.15 12.25
CA ASN A 45 -11.01 -21.64 10.96
C ASN A 45 -11.43 -20.47 10.06
N GLY A 46 -10.93 -20.45 8.83
CA GLY A 46 -11.22 -19.40 7.85
C GLY A 46 -10.42 -18.11 8.00
N LEU A 47 -9.62 -17.91 9.07
CA LEU A 47 -8.79 -16.70 9.18
C LEU A 47 -7.81 -16.60 8.01
N PHE A 48 -7.04 -17.65 7.80
CA PHE A 48 -6.11 -17.76 6.69
C PHE A 48 -6.69 -18.56 5.54
N GLU A 49 -6.42 -18.07 4.35
CA GLU A 49 -6.63 -18.80 3.10
C GLU A 49 -5.32 -19.40 2.59
N ALA A 50 -5.45 -20.43 1.76
CA ALA A 50 -4.35 -20.88 0.93
C ALA A 50 -3.81 -19.70 0.10
N HIS A 51 -2.50 -19.61 0.02
CA HIS A 51 -1.85 -18.53 -0.69
C HIS A 51 -2.12 -18.61 -2.19
N LYS A 52 -2.68 -17.52 -2.74
CA LYS A 52 -2.84 -17.31 -4.18
C LYS A 52 -1.94 -16.15 -4.58
N GLU A 53 -1.18 -16.31 -5.65
CA GLU A 53 -0.35 -15.23 -6.18
C GLU A 53 -1.26 -14.20 -6.88
N LEU A 54 -1.37 -13.00 -6.30
CA LEU A 54 -2.12 -11.86 -6.86
C LEU A 54 -1.12 -10.92 -7.54
N THR A 55 -0.30 -10.24 -6.73
CA THR A 55 0.96 -9.65 -7.15
C THR A 55 2.14 -10.47 -6.62
N PRO A 56 3.19 -10.70 -7.43
CA PRO A 56 4.45 -11.28 -6.97
C PRO A 56 5.01 -10.59 -5.72
N LEU A 57 5.28 -11.36 -4.67
CA LEU A 57 5.98 -10.85 -3.49
C LEU A 57 7.41 -10.45 -3.85
N SER A 58 7.71 -9.15 -3.84
CA SER A 58 9.05 -8.65 -4.12
C SER A 58 9.98 -8.95 -2.94
N MET A 59 11.09 -9.63 -3.19
CA MET A 59 12.17 -9.83 -2.20
C MET A 59 13.23 -8.73 -2.23
N ASN A 60 13.16 -7.82 -3.21
CA ASN A 60 14.08 -6.70 -3.31
C ASN A 60 13.67 -5.57 -2.36
N LYS A 61 14.40 -5.42 -1.25
CA LYS A 61 14.11 -4.40 -0.21
C LYS A 61 14.10 -2.97 -0.74
N SER A 62 14.84 -2.65 -1.80
CA SER A 62 14.82 -1.28 -2.37
C SER A 62 13.50 -0.95 -3.08
N SER A 63 12.68 -1.96 -3.40
CA SER A 63 11.34 -1.78 -3.95
C SER A 63 10.25 -1.67 -2.87
N TRP A 64 10.60 -1.84 -1.59
CA TRP A 64 9.64 -1.77 -0.47
C TRP A 64 9.43 -0.31 -0.06
N ASN A 65 8.61 0.38 -0.84
CA ASN A 65 8.19 1.76 -0.59
C ASN A 65 6.70 1.82 -0.21
N ASP A 66 6.18 3.03 0.01
CA ASP A 66 4.78 3.25 0.40
C ASP A 66 3.78 2.71 -0.64
N ASP A 67 4.09 2.82 -1.93
CA ASP A 67 3.23 2.29 -3.00
C ASP A 67 3.14 0.75 -2.93
N TYR A 68 4.29 0.09 -2.72
CA TYR A 68 4.34 -1.36 -2.52
C TYR A 68 3.60 -1.77 -1.24
N TRP A 69 3.73 -1.00 -0.16
CA TRP A 69 2.99 -1.21 1.08
C TRP A 69 1.48 -1.18 0.86
N GLN A 70 0.96 -0.13 0.23
CA GLN A 70 -0.48 -0.01 -0.04
C GLN A 70 -0.98 -1.15 -0.91
N LYS A 71 -0.23 -1.53 -1.95
CA LYS A 71 -0.60 -2.67 -2.79
C LYS A 71 -0.65 -3.98 -1.99
N LEU A 72 0.33 -4.19 -1.11
CA LEU A 72 0.40 -5.37 -0.26
C LEU A 72 -0.77 -5.45 0.73
N LYS A 73 -1.22 -4.31 1.29
CA LYS A 73 -2.44 -4.24 2.11
C LYS A 73 -3.67 -4.72 1.34
N MET A 74 -3.83 -4.29 0.09
CA MET A 74 -4.97 -4.66 -0.74
C MET A 74 -4.93 -6.15 -1.14
N ASP A 75 -3.77 -6.65 -1.56
CA ASP A 75 -3.59 -8.08 -1.86
C ASP A 75 -3.83 -8.97 -0.63
N LEU A 76 -3.55 -8.45 0.58
CA LEU A 76 -3.82 -9.15 1.83
C LEU A 76 -5.32 -9.17 2.17
N LEU A 77 -6.07 -8.10 1.87
CA LEU A 77 -7.52 -8.09 2.02
C LEU A 77 -8.21 -9.07 1.07
N ASP A 78 -7.72 -9.16 -0.18
CA ASP A 78 -8.29 -10.04 -1.22
C ASP A 78 -7.94 -11.53 -1.00
N ASN A 79 -6.71 -11.82 -0.57
CA ASN A 79 -6.31 -13.16 -0.16
C ASN A 79 -5.51 -13.10 1.14
N PHE A 80 -6.20 -13.27 2.27
CA PHE A 80 -5.58 -13.20 3.59
C PHE A 80 -4.80 -14.48 3.88
N SER A 81 -3.57 -14.58 3.38
CA SER A 81 -2.70 -15.74 3.56
C SER A 81 -1.59 -15.48 4.58
N ASP A 82 -1.27 -16.47 5.41
CA ASP A 82 -0.19 -16.39 6.42
C ASP A 82 1.15 -16.04 5.75
N LYS A 83 1.43 -16.58 4.56
CA LYS A 83 2.61 -16.24 3.75
C LYS A 83 2.67 -14.74 3.43
N ARG A 84 1.58 -14.14 2.93
CA ARG A 84 1.52 -12.72 2.58
C ARG A 84 1.62 -11.84 3.82
N PHE A 85 0.94 -12.20 4.90
CA PHE A 85 1.00 -11.44 6.14
C PHE A 85 2.41 -11.43 6.75
N LYS A 86 3.12 -12.57 6.76
CA LYS A 86 4.53 -12.64 7.18
C LYS A 86 5.43 -11.76 6.32
N HIS A 87 5.21 -11.73 5.00
CA HIS A 87 5.92 -10.80 4.11
C HIS A 87 5.64 -9.34 4.49
N MET A 88 4.39 -9.01 4.78
CA MET A 88 3.98 -7.67 5.21
C MET A 88 4.67 -7.24 6.51
N ILE A 89 4.83 -8.13 7.50
CA ILE A 89 5.61 -7.85 8.72
C ILE A 89 7.06 -7.46 8.39
N GLN A 90 7.69 -8.14 7.42
CA GLN A 90 9.06 -7.82 6.99
C GLN A 90 9.15 -6.48 6.26
N VAL A 91 8.20 -6.21 5.37
CA VAL A 91 8.12 -4.95 4.61
C VAL A 91 7.91 -3.77 5.55
N ALA A 92 7.06 -3.91 6.58
CA ALA A 92 6.83 -2.88 7.59
C ALA A 92 8.13 -2.45 8.32
N GLN A 93 9.09 -3.38 8.52
CA GLN A 93 10.38 -3.03 9.13
C GLN A 93 11.18 -2.02 8.30
N VAL A 94 11.00 -2.04 6.98
CA VAL A 94 11.71 -1.15 6.05
C VAL A 94 10.92 0.14 5.84
N VAL A 95 9.64 0.02 5.49
CA VAL A 95 8.75 1.16 5.19
C VAL A 95 8.62 2.09 6.41
N TYR A 96 8.52 1.52 7.61
CA TYR A 96 8.33 2.28 8.86
C TYR A 96 9.58 2.34 9.74
N ALA A 97 10.79 2.22 9.17
CA ALA A 97 12.04 2.17 9.93
C ALA A 97 12.20 3.33 10.93
N ASP A 98 11.87 4.57 10.52
CA ASP A 98 11.99 5.73 11.41
C ASP A 98 10.95 5.74 12.54
N LYS A 99 9.73 5.27 12.24
CA LYS A 99 8.70 5.08 13.27
C LYS A 99 9.12 4.01 14.27
N ILE A 100 9.74 2.92 13.81
CA ILE A 100 10.27 1.87 14.69
C ILE A 100 11.34 2.44 15.62
N LYS A 101 12.31 3.19 15.10
CA LYS A 101 13.35 3.83 15.94
C LYS A 101 12.72 4.70 17.04
N ARG A 102 11.71 5.50 16.68
CA ARG A 102 10.99 6.33 17.65
C ARG A 102 10.28 5.50 18.72
N LEU A 103 9.54 4.46 18.31
CA LEU A 103 8.81 3.58 19.23
C LEU A 103 9.74 2.83 20.19
N LEU A 104 10.89 2.35 19.70
CA LEU A 104 11.88 1.67 20.54
C LEU A 104 12.47 2.64 21.58
N LYS A 105 12.84 3.86 21.17
CA LYS A 105 13.33 4.89 22.08
C LYS A 105 12.29 5.29 23.15
N GLU A 106 11.02 5.43 22.76
CA GLU A 106 9.92 5.70 23.70
C GLU A 106 9.77 4.57 24.73
N ARG A 107 9.88 3.30 24.29
CA ARG A 107 9.82 2.13 25.18
C ARG A 107 11.00 2.12 26.17
N GLU A 108 12.22 2.32 25.70
CA GLU A 108 13.41 2.41 26.56
C GLU A 108 13.27 3.48 27.65
N ASN A 109 12.82 4.69 27.26
CA ASN A 109 12.60 5.78 28.20
C ASN A 109 11.52 5.46 29.23
N SER A 110 10.44 4.78 28.82
CA SER A 110 9.34 4.40 29.72
C SER A 110 9.76 3.32 30.74
N VAL A 111 10.69 2.43 30.37
CA VAL A 111 11.26 1.42 31.29
C VAL A 111 12.25 2.07 32.26
N GLY A 112 13.09 3.00 31.77
CA GLY A 112 14.04 3.74 32.61
C GLY A 112 13.38 4.62 33.69
N MET A 113 12.20 5.18 33.41
CA MET A 113 11.42 5.95 34.39
C MET A 113 10.68 5.09 35.43
N GLN A 114 10.47 3.79 35.17
CA GLN A 114 9.91 2.87 36.17
C GLN A 114 10.99 2.31 37.11
N ALA A 115 12.23 2.12 36.61
CA ALA A 115 13.36 1.66 37.42
C ALA A 115 13.84 2.70 38.46
N THR A 116 13.61 3.99 38.22
CA THR A 116 14.02 5.08 39.13
C THR A 116 12.97 5.43 40.21
N LYS A 117 11.79 4.81 40.21
CA LYS A 117 10.70 5.12 41.17
C LYS A 117 10.64 4.17 42.38
N VAL A 118 11.49 3.14 42.46
CA VAL A 118 11.44 2.14 43.55
C VAL A 118 12.36 2.48 44.73
N GLU A 119 13.20 3.51 44.61
CA GLU A 119 14.14 3.90 45.68
C GLU A 119 13.93 5.36 46.11
N SER A 120 12.89 5.61 46.90
CA SER A 120 12.87 6.73 47.88
C SER A 120 11.60 6.74 48.73
N THR A 121 11.73 6.23 49.96
CA THR A 121 10.89 6.62 51.12
C THR A 121 11.74 7.48 52.09
N PRO A 122 11.11 8.33 52.92
CA PRO A 122 11.42 9.76 52.92
C PRO A 122 12.31 10.23 54.08
N SER A 123 13.13 11.25 53.83
CA SER A 123 13.66 12.11 54.89
C SER A 123 13.49 13.59 54.54
N ARG A 124 12.57 14.20 55.28
CA ARG A 124 12.46 15.57 55.79
C ARG A 124 13.44 16.66 55.31
N ILE A 125 12.81 17.82 55.01
CA ILE A 125 13.22 19.22 55.25
C ILE A 125 13.34 20.10 53.99
N SER A 126 12.47 21.11 54.02
CA SER A 126 12.31 22.35 53.25
C SER A 126 13.52 22.94 52.54
N THR A 127 13.32 23.41 51.30
CA THR A 127 13.43 24.85 50.98
C THR A 127 12.74 25.20 49.65
N SER A 128 12.01 26.31 49.69
CA SER A 128 11.47 27.11 48.59
C SER A 128 12.47 27.46 47.50
N VAL A 129 12.08 27.43 46.21
CA VAL A 129 12.35 28.49 45.20
C VAL A 129 11.35 28.41 44.03
N LYS A 130 10.94 29.61 43.63
CA LYS A 130 9.98 30.08 42.61
C LYS A 130 10.47 29.90 41.14
N ARG A 131 9.50 29.95 40.22
CA ARG A 131 9.56 30.46 38.81
C ARG A 131 10.31 29.56 37.80
N GLN A 132 9.94 29.46 36.52
CA GLN A 132 9.03 30.24 35.69
C GLN A 132 8.67 29.41 34.45
N SER A 133 7.37 29.37 34.14
CA SER A 133 6.82 29.01 32.84
C SER A 133 7.30 30.00 31.77
N LYS A 134 7.79 29.49 30.63
CA LYS A 134 7.78 30.25 29.38
C LYS A 134 7.43 29.35 28.21
N SER A 135 6.21 29.54 27.74
CA SER A 135 5.63 29.07 26.49
C SER A 135 6.38 29.65 25.29
N THR A 136 6.54 28.86 24.22
CA THR A 136 6.56 29.44 22.86
C THR A 136 5.97 28.45 21.86
N SER A 137 4.69 28.71 21.55
CA SER A 137 3.97 28.52 20.29
C SER A 137 4.50 27.49 19.27
N SER A 138 3.72 26.42 19.07
CA SER A 138 3.66 25.69 17.80
C SER A 138 2.19 25.34 17.49
N LYS A 139 1.52 26.19 16.72
CA LYS A 139 0.40 25.80 15.83
C LYS A 139 1.09 25.47 14.49
N THR A 140 0.93 24.29 13.89
CA THR A 140 -0.32 23.73 13.33
C THR A 140 -0.19 22.21 13.19
N PHE A 141 -1.05 21.45 13.88
CA PHE A 141 -2.13 20.62 13.34
C PHE A 141 -1.76 19.67 12.17
N THR A 142 -1.40 18.43 12.51
CA THR A 142 -2.06 17.26 11.90
C THR A 142 -2.38 16.26 13.01
N VAL A 143 -3.67 15.98 13.12
CA VAL A 143 -4.35 15.16 14.12
C VAL A 143 -3.71 13.76 14.21
N HIS A 144 -2.93 13.52 15.24
CA HIS A 144 -2.67 12.16 15.73
C HIS A 144 -3.26 12.05 17.12
N LYS A 145 -4.53 11.66 17.17
CA LYS A 145 -5.20 11.23 18.39
C LYS A 145 -4.41 10.03 18.93
N SER A 146 -3.68 10.30 20.00
CA SER A 146 -3.08 9.31 20.87
C SER A 146 -4.13 8.27 21.27
N LEU A 147 -3.88 7.02 20.93
CA LEU A 147 -4.64 5.90 21.48
C LEU A 147 -4.25 5.74 22.94
N ASN A 148 -5.04 6.31 23.84
CA ASN A 148 -5.25 5.73 25.16
C ASN A 148 -6.76 5.71 25.48
N GLU A 149 -7.19 4.52 25.92
CA GLU A 149 -8.41 4.15 26.65
C GLU A 149 -9.82 4.36 26.04
N ASN A 150 -10.45 3.21 25.78
CA ASN A 150 -11.87 2.89 25.96
C ASN A 150 -12.91 3.97 25.60
N HIS A 151 -13.51 3.87 24.41
CA HIS A 151 -14.97 3.96 24.27
C HIS A 151 -15.41 3.49 22.88
N THR A 152 -16.43 2.63 22.86
CA THR A 152 -17.48 2.41 21.83
C THR A 152 -17.11 2.79 20.39
N ASN A 153 -17.17 1.89 19.40
CA ASN A 153 -18.40 1.72 18.62
C ASN A 153 -18.22 0.62 17.56
N ASN A 154 -19.16 -0.32 17.46
CA ASN A 154 -19.34 -1.11 16.24
C ASN A 154 -19.41 -0.19 15.00
N SER A 155 -20.03 0.99 15.16
CA SER A 155 -20.13 2.02 14.12
C SER A 155 -18.79 2.64 13.68
N GLU A 156 -17.79 2.82 14.56
CA GLU A 156 -16.49 3.35 14.13
C GLU A 156 -15.74 2.30 13.30
N MET A 157 -15.74 1.04 13.74
CA MET A 157 -15.14 -0.05 12.98
C MET A 157 -15.88 -0.34 11.68
N GLU A 158 -17.21 -0.21 11.67
CA GLU A 158 -18.01 -0.29 10.44
C GLU A 158 -17.70 0.87 9.49
N SER A 159 -17.48 2.08 10.01
CA SER A 159 -17.04 3.21 9.19
C SER A 159 -15.64 3.00 8.62
N ILE A 160 -14.71 2.43 9.40
CA ILE A 160 -13.36 2.08 8.96
C ILE A 160 -13.45 1.01 7.86
N ARG A 161 -14.23 -0.05 8.08
CA ARG A 161 -14.48 -1.10 7.10
C ARG A 161 -15.09 -0.56 5.81
N ASN A 162 -16.09 0.31 5.90
CA ASN A 162 -16.72 0.94 4.75
C ASN A 162 -15.73 1.84 3.99
N LYS A 163 -14.90 2.58 4.71
CA LYS A 163 -13.84 3.40 4.12
C LYS A 163 -12.83 2.53 3.36
N TYR A 164 -12.40 1.40 3.93
CA TYR A 164 -11.53 0.44 3.25
C TYR A 164 -12.18 -0.15 2.00
N ASP A 165 -13.43 -0.58 2.10
CA ASP A 165 -14.15 -1.16 0.96
C ASP A 165 -14.31 -0.12 -0.17
N GLU A 166 -14.52 1.16 0.14
CA GLU A 166 -14.59 2.23 -0.87
C GLU A 166 -13.22 2.63 -1.45
N GLU A 167 -12.18 2.71 -0.63
CA GLU A 167 -10.81 2.98 -1.10
C GLU A 167 -10.30 1.84 -1.99
N TYR A 168 -10.52 0.59 -1.57
CA TYR A 168 -10.20 -0.60 -2.37
C TYR A 168 -10.92 -0.56 -3.73
N LYS A 169 -12.24 -0.34 -3.74
CA LYS A 169 -13.00 -0.20 -5.00
C LYS A 169 -12.48 0.95 -5.87
N LYS A 170 -12.14 2.10 -5.28
CA LYS A 170 -11.62 3.26 -6.00
C LYS A 170 -10.28 2.94 -6.67
N GLN A 171 -9.40 2.22 -5.99
CA GLN A 171 -8.09 1.87 -6.52
C GLN A 171 -8.18 0.84 -7.63
N ILE A 172 -9.03 -0.18 -7.48
CA ILE A 172 -9.33 -1.15 -8.55
C ILE A 172 -9.93 -0.45 -9.78
N ARG A 173 -10.83 0.53 -9.58
CA ARG A 173 -11.36 1.34 -10.69
C ARG A 173 -10.25 2.09 -11.43
N LYS A 174 -9.35 2.75 -10.69
CA LYS A 174 -8.21 3.46 -11.26
C LYS A 174 -7.26 2.53 -12.03
N GLU A 175 -6.97 1.35 -11.50
CA GLU A 175 -6.10 0.37 -12.16
C GLU A 175 -6.71 -0.13 -13.48
N LYS A 176 -8.02 -0.43 -13.49
CA LYS A 176 -8.76 -0.79 -14.71
C LYS A 176 -8.75 0.33 -15.75
N GLU A 177 -8.96 1.57 -15.32
CA GLU A 177 -8.92 2.74 -16.21
C GLU A 177 -7.53 2.95 -16.83
N ASP A 178 -6.46 2.81 -16.03
CA ASP A 178 -5.09 2.92 -16.51
C ASP A 178 -4.73 1.77 -17.47
N GLU A 179 -5.22 0.55 -17.21
CA GLU A 179 -5.04 -0.60 -18.11
C GLU A 179 -5.78 -0.39 -19.43
N GLU A 180 -7.04 0.06 -19.40
CA GLU A 180 -7.79 0.43 -20.61
C GLU A 180 -7.07 1.53 -21.40
N ARG A 181 -6.57 2.56 -20.72
CA ARG A 181 -5.81 3.65 -21.37
C ARG A 181 -4.57 3.11 -22.07
N ARG A 182 -3.81 2.21 -21.42
CA ARG A 182 -2.65 1.54 -22.04
C ARG A 182 -3.06 0.70 -23.24
N ARG A 183 -4.18 -0.05 -23.14
CA ARG A 183 -4.70 -0.86 -24.25
C ARG A 183 -5.09 -0.01 -25.45
N ARG A 184 -5.83 1.09 -25.24
CA ARG A 184 -6.20 2.05 -26.30
C ARG A 184 -4.97 2.66 -26.97
N ARG A 185 -3.96 3.06 -26.19
CA ARG A 185 -2.69 3.60 -26.73
C ARG A 185 -1.95 2.58 -27.60
N ARG A 186 -1.89 1.31 -27.19
CA ARG A 186 -1.29 0.23 -28.00
C ARG A 186 -2.04 0.01 -29.31
N GLN A 187 -3.38 0.01 -29.28
CA GLN A 187 -4.20 -0.13 -30.48
C GLN A 187 -4.00 1.04 -31.46
N GLN A 188 -3.96 2.28 -30.94
CA GLN A 188 -3.70 3.46 -31.78
C GLN A 188 -2.32 3.42 -32.44
N LEU A 189 -1.27 3.03 -31.70
CA LEU A 189 0.07 2.86 -32.26
C LEU A 189 0.09 1.80 -33.36
N SER A 190 -0.58 0.66 -33.14
CA SER A 190 -0.70 -0.40 -34.14
C SER A 190 -1.45 0.06 -35.40
N GLN A 191 -2.55 0.82 -35.25
CA GLN A 191 -3.29 1.38 -36.39
C GLN A 191 -2.47 2.43 -37.16
N GLN A 192 -1.74 3.31 -36.48
CA GLN A 192 -0.85 4.27 -37.13
C GLN A 192 0.24 3.57 -37.95
N GLN A 193 0.82 2.51 -37.39
CA GLN A 193 1.85 1.72 -38.07
C GLN A 193 1.28 1.01 -39.31
N ALA A 194 0.10 0.39 -39.20
CA ALA A 194 -0.60 -0.23 -40.33
C ALA A 194 -0.97 0.79 -41.44
N ASN A 195 -1.43 1.98 -41.06
CA ASN A 195 -1.75 3.05 -42.02
C ASN A 195 -0.50 3.57 -42.75
N LYS A 196 0.64 3.69 -42.05
CA LYS A 196 1.92 4.09 -42.65
C LYS A 196 2.41 3.07 -43.69
N ASP A 197 2.31 1.78 -43.37
CA ASP A 197 2.68 0.69 -44.28
C ASP A 197 1.76 0.61 -45.50
N SER A 198 0.44 0.81 -45.31
CA SER A 198 -0.53 0.90 -46.40
C SER A 198 -0.23 2.06 -47.35
N ASN A 199 0.05 3.25 -46.82
CA ASN A 199 0.36 4.42 -47.66
C ASN A 199 1.67 4.25 -48.41
N SER A 200 2.70 3.65 -47.81
CA SER A 200 3.96 3.31 -48.49
C SER A 200 3.73 2.38 -49.70
N LYS A 201 2.91 1.33 -49.52
CA LYS A 201 2.57 0.40 -50.61
C LYS A 201 1.80 1.08 -51.75
N LYS A 202 0.88 2.00 -51.44
CA LYS A 202 0.13 2.77 -52.45
C LYS A 202 1.04 3.68 -53.28
N ILE A 203 1.97 4.39 -52.63
CA ILE A 203 2.91 5.30 -53.30
C ILE A 203 3.85 4.51 -54.23
N MET A 204 4.34 3.36 -53.78
CA MET A 204 5.25 2.54 -54.60
C MET A 204 4.56 1.96 -55.84
N GLY A 205 3.28 1.59 -55.76
CA GLY A 205 2.50 1.11 -56.91
C GLY A 205 2.28 2.17 -58.00
N VAL A 206 2.06 3.42 -57.62
CA VAL A 206 1.85 4.53 -58.57
C VAL A 206 3.14 4.85 -59.35
N VAL A 207 4.30 4.81 -58.70
CA VAL A 207 5.59 5.12 -59.35
C VAL A 207 5.95 4.07 -60.41
N VAL A 208 5.68 2.79 -60.15
CA VAL A 208 5.94 1.70 -61.09
C VAL A 208 5.03 1.80 -62.33
N ALA A 209 3.75 2.11 -62.15
CA ALA A 209 2.82 2.28 -63.26
C ALA A 209 3.20 3.48 -64.14
N GLY A 210 3.59 4.61 -63.54
CA GLY A 210 4.05 5.80 -64.27
C GLY A 210 5.30 5.53 -65.13
N ALA A 211 6.28 4.82 -64.59
CA ALA A 211 7.51 4.47 -65.32
C ALA A 211 7.25 3.55 -66.53
N ALA A 212 6.33 2.60 -66.41
CA ALA A 212 5.96 1.70 -67.51
C ALA A 212 5.27 2.44 -68.68
N VAL A 213 4.38 3.39 -68.36
CA VAL A 213 3.71 4.21 -69.38
C VAL A 213 4.70 5.12 -70.11
N ILE A 214 5.64 5.71 -69.39
CA ILE A 214 6.69 6.55 -70.00
C ILE A 214 7.58 5.72 -70.93
N LEU A 215 7.98 4.50 -70.53
CA LEU A 215 8.77 3.61 -71.38
C LEU A 215 8.02 3.20 -72.66
N LEU A 216 6.74 2.87 -72.56
CA LEU A 216 5.90 2.53 -73.71
C LEU A 216 5.73 3.72 -74.67
N ALA A 217 5.57 4.94 -74.14
CA ALA A 217 5.49 6.15 -74.95
C ALA A 217 6.80 6.43 -75.70
N ILE A 218 7.96 6.23 -75.05
CA ILE A 218 9.27 6.38 -75.69
C ILE A 218 9.45 5.35 -76.81
N LEU A 219 9.03 4.09 -76.60
CA LEU A 219 9.08 3.05 -77.63
C LEU A 219 8.16 3.37 -78.82
N ALA A 220 6.94 3.86 -78.56
CA ALA A 220 6.02 4.26 -79.61
C ALA A 220 6.55 5.44 -80.45
N ILE A 221 7.17 6.44 -79.82
CA ILE A 221 7.79 7.57 -80.53
C ILE A 221 8.96 7.10 -81.40
N LYS A 222 9.74 6.11 -80.94
CA LYS A 222 10.84 5.50 -81.70
C LYS A 222 10.39 4.71 -82.94
N GLU A 223 9.19 4.12 -82.91
CA GLU A 223 8.59 3.44 -84.08
C GLU A 223 8.03 4.43 -85.12
N LEU A 224 7.77 5.68 -84.71
CA LEU A 224 7.19 6.75 -85.53
C LEU A 224 8.23 7.70 -86.16
N THR A 225 9.53 7.49 -85.87
CA THR A 225 10.65 8.32 -86.38
C THR A 225 11.61 7.45 -87.18
#